data_AF-A0A2V5YLJ0-F1
#
_entry.id   AF-A0A2V5YLJ0-F1
#
_cell.length_a   1.000
_cell.length_b   1.000
_cell.length_c   1.000
_cell.angle_alpha   90.00
_cell.angle_beta   90.00
_cell.angle_gamma   90.00
#
_symmetry.space_group_name_H-M   'P 1'
#
loop_
_entity.id
_entity.type
_entity.pdbx_description
1 polymer ?
#
loop_
_entity_poly.entity_id
_entity_poly.type
_entity_poly.pdbx_seq_one_letter_code
_entity_poly.pdbx_strand_id
1 'polypeptide(L)'
;MRSQKQQVKQHQNYMNHKMILASLTALVIATMSSFAQDSHKSGPFQGAKANKGFVTHTTQNGKSTLTLSDDFVPPQTPDPHWQVVDSNGKTYLLD
;
A
#
# COMPACT_ATOMS: atom_id res chain seq x y z
N MET A 1 -57.92 29.31 21.78
CA MET A 1 -56.54 29.54 22.28
C MET A 1 -55.71 28.27 22.54
N ARG A 2 -56.29 27.09 22.87
CA ARG A 2 -55.52 25.83 23.06
C ARG A 2 -54.95 25.25 21.74
N SER A 3 -55.68 25.39 20.63
CA SER A 3 -55.31 24.86 19.31
C SER A 3 -54.06 25.52 18.71
N GLN A 4 -53.90 26.85 18.84
CA GLN A 4 -52.71 27.54 18.32
C GLN A 4 -51.42 27.17 19.05
N LYS A 5 -51.48 26.94 20.38
CA LYS A 5 -50.31 26.48 21.14
C LYS A 5 -49.85 25.08 20.75
N GLN A 6 -50.78 24.23 20.30
CA GLN A 6 -50.47 22.87 19.81
C GLN A 6 -49.83 22.92 18.41
N GLN A 7 -50.34 23.76 17.51
CA GLN A 7 -49.77 23.97 16.17
C GLN A 7 -48.29 24.41 16.23
N VAL A 8 -47.97 25.38 17.11
CA VAL A 8 -46.59 25.88 17.26
C VAL A 8 -45.65 24.80 17.81
N LYS A 9 -46.11 23.99 18.79
CA LYS A 9 -45.31 22.87 19.32
C LYS A 9 -45.03 21.80 18.27
N GLN A 10 -46.01 21.46 17.44
CA GLN A 10 -45.83 20.46 16.37
C GLN A 10 -44.83 20.94 15.32
N HIS A 11 -44.90 22.22 14.94
CA HIS A 11 -43.94 22.81 14.01
C HIS A 11 -42.52 22.86 14.60
N GLN A 12 -42.39 23.21 15.89
CA GLN A 12 -41.10 23.18 16.59
C GLN A 12 -40.51 21.77 16.66
N ASN A 13 -41.33 20.76 16.96
CA ASN A 13 -40.89 19.37 17.00
C ASN A 13 -40.43 18.87 15.63
N TYR A 14 -41.14 19.24 14.57
CA TYR A 14 -40.78 18.91 13.19
C TYR A 14 -39.47 19.56 12.76
N MET A 15 -39.26 20.83 13.10
CA MET A 15 -38.02 21.56 12.80
C MET A 15 -36.83 21.01 13.59
N ASN A 16 -37.03 20.64 14.87
CA ASN A 16 -36.00 20.00 15.69
C ASN A 16 -35.63 18.61 15.15
N HIS A 17 -36.60 17.81 14.67
CA HIS A 17 -36.32 16.50 14.05
C HIS A 17 -35.53 16.63 12.76
N LYS A 18 -35.86 17.62 11.91
CA LYS A 18 -35.10 17.91 10.69
C LYS A 18 -33.67 18.38 10.97
N MET A 19 -33.47 19.20 12.00
CA MET A 19 -32.13 19.65 12.41
C MET A 19 -31.28 18.50 12.99
N ILE A 20 -31.86 17.59 13.77
CA ILE A 20 -31.15 16.40 14.30
C ILE A 20 -30.83 15.41 13.19
N LEU A 21 -31.74 15.22 12.23
CA LEU A 21 -31.49 14.30 11.11
C LEU A 21 -30.43 14.84 10.14
N ALA A 22 -30.37 16.17 9.95
CA ALA A 22 -29.36 16.81 9.13
C ALA A 22 -27.95 16.83 9.77
N SER A 23 -27.85 16.74 11.10
CA SER A 23 -26.54 16.70 11.79
C SER A 23 -25.96 15.29 11.92
N LEU A 24 -26.78 14.23 11.92
CA LEU A 24 -26.30 12.85 11.94
C LEU A 24 -25.59 12.42 10.65
N THR A 25 -25.95 12.98 9.49
CA THR A 25 -25.34 12.60 8.20
C THR A 25 -23.94 13.19 7.99
N ALA A 26 -23.61 14.31 8.63
CA ALA A 26 -22.30 14.95 8.49
C ALA A 26 -21.18 14.28 9.33
N LEU A 27 -21.53 13.56 10.41
CA LEU A 27 -20.53 12.99 11.33
C LEU A 27 -19.92 11.66 10.84
N VAL A 28 -20.54 10.99 9.86
CA VAL A 28 -20.07 9.68 9.37
C VAL A 28 -18.88 9.81 8.41
N ILE A 29 -18.60 10.99 7.85
CA ILE A 29 -17.55 11.16 6.83
C ILE A 29 -16.16 11.46 7.43
N ALA A 30 -16.07 11.79 8.72
CA ALA A 30 -14.83 12.28 9.34
C ALA A 30 -13.82 11.20 9.79
N THR A 31 -14.10 9.90 9.61
CA THR A 31 -13.25 8.82 10.13
C THR A 31 -12.48 8.03 9.06
N MET A 32 -12.59 8.40 7.78
CA MET A 32 -11.74 7.82 6.75
C MET A 32 -10.38 8.52 6.76
N SER A 33 -9.54 8.16 7.73
CA SER A 33 -8.11 8.43 7.68
C SER A 33 -7.57 7.80 6.41
N SER A 34 -7.37 8.62 5.38
CA SER A 34 -6.66 8.24 4.17
C SER A 34 -5.19 8.05 4.53
N PHE A 35 -4.85 6.85 5.01
CA PHE A 35 -3.46 6.42 5.04
C PHE A 35 -3.01 6.40 3.58
N ALA A 36 -2.25 7.41 3.17
CA ALA A 36 -1.50 7.33 1.93
C ALA A 36 -0.60 6.11 2.06
N GLN A 37 -0.95 5.04 1.33
CA GLN A 37 -0.15 3.82 1.33
C GLN A 37 1.21 4.20 0.75
N ASP A 38 2.22 4.28 1.62
CA ASP A 38 3.59 4.54 1.22
C ASP A 38 4.05 3.38 0.33
N SER A 39 4.09 3.66 -0.97
CA SER A 39 4.34 2.68 -2.01
C SER A 39 5.45 3.21 -2.90
N HIS A 40 6.56 2.49 -2.93
CA HIS A 40 7.72 2.83 -3.75
C HIS A 40 7.85 1.80 -4.87
N LYS A 41 8.28 2.26 -6.04
CA LYS A 41 8.58 1.38 -7.17
C LYS A 41 10.01 1.61 -7.59
N SER A 42 10.78 0.54 -7.73
CA SER A 42 12.15 0.62 -8.26
C SER A 42 12.13 0.89 -9.77
N GLY A 43 13.28 1.29 -10.31
CA GLY A 43 13.55 1.13 -11.74
C GLY A 43 13.61 -0.35 -12.14
N PRO A 44 13.72 -0.64 -13.46
CA PRO A 44 13.95 -2.00 -13.92
C PRO A 44 15.27 -2.53 -13.39
N PHE A 45 15.43 -3.84 -13.19
CA PHE A 45 16.76 -4.41 -12.87
C PHE A 45 17.77 -4.06 -13.95
N GLN A 46 19.05 -3.93 -13.56
CA GLN A 46 20.14 -3.64 -14.49
C GLN A 46 21.18 -4.78 -14.47
N GLY A 47 21.65 -5.18 -15.65
CA GLY A 47 22.67 -6.22 -15.78
C GLY A 47 22.80 -6.76 -17.21
N ALA A 48 23.87 -7.51 -17.50
CA ALA A 48 24.15 -8.00 -18.86
C ALA A 48 22.99 -8.79 -19.49
N LYS A 49 22.20 -9.49 -18.67
CA LYS A 49 21.03 -10.26 -19.09
C LYS A 49 19.75 -9.95 -18.30
N ALA A 50 19.82 -9.04 -17.33
CA ALA A 50 18.71 -8.67 -16.45
C ALA A 50 18.41 -7.18 -16.64
N ASN A 51 17.58 -6.85 -17.63
CA ASN A 51 17.18 -5.46 -17.97
C ASN A 51 15.66 -5.27 -17.92
N LYS A 52 14.96 -6.18 -17.21
CA LYS A 52 13.50 -6.26 -17.11
C LYS A 52 13.10 -6.57 -15.67
N GLY A 53 11.84 -6.36 -15.37
CA GLY A 53 11.27 -6.53 -14.04
C GLY A 53 11.65 -5.43 -13.07
N PHE A 54 10.85 -5.25 -12.02
CA PHE A 54 11.02 -4.25 -10.97
C PHE A 54 10.47 -4.77 -9.64
N VAL A 55 10.71 -4.02 -8.56
CA VAL A 55 10.14 -4.29 -7.24
C VAL A 55 9.20 -3.16 -6.85
N THR A 56 8.02 -3.54 -6.38
CA THR A 56 7.12 -2.62 -5.67
C THR A 56 7.24 -2.89 -4.18
N HIS A 57 7.51 -1.85 -3.41
CA HIS A 57 7.51 -1.88 -1.96
C HIS A 57 6.21 -1.26 -1.44
N THR A 58 5.55 -1.94 -0.50
CA THR A 58 4.39 -1.43 0.20
C THR A 58 4.53 -1.64 1.70
N THR A 59 3.98 -0.71 2.48
CA THR A 59 3.85 -0.89 3.93
C THR A 59 2.38 -1.04 4.31
N GLN A 60 2.02 -2.19 4.88
CA GLN A 60 0.67 -2.48 5.37
C GLN A 60 0.74 -2.89 6.84
N ASN A 61 0.02 -2.17 7.71
CA ASN A 61 -0.01 -2.42 9.16
C ASN A 61 1.40 -2.48 9.79
N GLY A 62 2.32 -1.63 9.32
CA GLY A 62 3.71 -1.62 9.76
C GLY A 62 4.58 -2.75 9.21
N LYS A 63 4.03 -3.65 8.38
CA LYS A 63 4.79 -4.70 7.68
C LYS A 63 5.19 -4.24 6.28
N SER A 64 6.49 -4.32 6.02
CA SER A 64 7.07 -4.11 4.69
C SER A 64 6.88 -5.35 3.81
N THR A 65 6.34 -5.16 2.60
CA THR A 65 6.19 -6.21 1.58
C THR A 65 6.88 -5.76 0.30
N LEU A 66 7.66 -6.65 -0.31
CA LEU A 66 8.28 -6.46 -1.62
C LEU A 66 7.65 -7.42 -2.62
N THR A 67 7.06 -6.87 -3.68
CA THR A 67 6.46 -7.65 -4.77
C THR A 67 7.33 -7.51 -6.01
N LEU A 68 7.80 -8.66 -6.51
CA LEU A 68 8.54 -8.76 -7.77
C LEU A 68 7.56 -8.82 -8.94
N SER A 69 7.87 -8.12 -10.04
CA SER A 69 7.03 -8.18 -11.25
C SER A 69 7.24 -9.46 -12.07
N ASP A 70 6.20 -9.87 -12.80
CA ASP A 70 6.17 -11.13 -13.55
C ASP A 70 7.14 -11.17 -14.75
N ASP A 71 7.56 -10.00 -15.25
CA ASP A 71 8.51 -9.86 -16.36
C ASP A 71 9.98 -9.92 -15.90
N PHE A 72 10.23 -10.20 -14.62
CA PHE A 72 11.58 -10.47 -14.13
C PHE A 72 12.17 -11.70 -14.82
N VAL A 73 13.38 -11.54 -15.35
CA VAL A 73 14.16 -12.63 -15.95
C VAL A 73 15.42 -12.81 -15.12
N PRO A 74 15.58 -13.95 -14.41
CA PRO A 74 16.81 -14.23 -13.72
C PRO A 74 17.93 -14.33 -14.76
N PRO A 75 19.07 -13.65 -14.54
CA PRO A 75 20.22 -13.87 -15.39
C PRO A 75 20.60 -15.34 -15.17
N GLN A 76 20.54 -16.14 -16.24
CA GLN A 76 21.00 -17.54 -16.28
C GLN A 76 22.54 -17.58 -16.17
N THR A 77 23.06 -16.90 -15.17
CA THR A 77 24.45 -16.87 -14.78
C THR A 77 24.71 -18.18 -14.06
N PRO A 78 25.67 -19.00 -14.53
CA PRO A 78 26.06 -20.19 -13.79
C PRO A 78 26.45 -19.77 -12.37
N ASP A 79 26.16 -20.64 -11.40
CA ASP A 79 26.58 -20.41 -10.03
C ASP A 79 28.07 -20.09 -10.00
N PRO A 80 28.50 -19.07 -9.23
CA PRO A 80 29.91 -18.73 -9.17
C PRO A 80 30.67 -19.91 -8.56
N HIS A 81 31.34 -20.70 -9.41
CA HIS A 81 32.28 -21.71 -8.97
C HIS A 81 33.55 -21.00 -8.50
N TRP A 82 33.82 -21.04 -7.20
CA TRP A 82 35.05 -20.47 -6.65
C TRP A 82 36.23 -21.35 -7.05
N GLN A 83 37.28 -20.71 -7.59
CA GLN A 83 38.52 -21.36 -7.94
C GLN A 83 39.60 -20.94 -6.94
N VAL A 84 40.36 -21.92 -6.44
CA VAL A 84 41.60 -21.68 -5.69
C VAL A 84 42.77 -21.95 -6.62
N VAL A 85 43.69 -20.98 -6.73
CA VAL A 85 44.93 -21.14 -7.48
C VAL A 85 46.09 -21.19 -6.50
N ASP A 86 46.89 -22.26 -6.54
CA ASP A 86 48.06 -22.40 -5.67
C ASP A 86 49.27 -21.59 -6.16
N SER A 87 50.36 -21.58 -5.37
CA SER A 87 51.59 -20.85 -5.71
C SER A 87 52.33 -21.38 -6.94
N ASN A 88 51.95 -22.56 -7.44
CA ASN A 88 52.48 -23.16 -8.67
C ASN A 88 51.57 -22.91 -9.87
N GLY A 89 50.47 -22.16 -9.70
CA GLY A 89 49.50 -21.86 -10.75
C GLY A 89 48.49 -22.99 -11.00
N LYS A 90 48.37 -23.97 -10.11
CA LYS A 90 47.39 -25.06 -10.25
C LYS A 90 46.02 -24.62 -9.73
N THR A 91 45.00 -24.79 -10.56
CA THR A 91 43.61 -24.44 -10.25
C THR A 91 42.85 -25.62 -9.63
N TYR A 92 42.08 -25.32 -8.59
CA TYR A 92 41.18 -26.25 -7.90
C TYR A 92 39.78 -25.63 -7.90
N LEU A 93 38.78 -26.41 -8.32
CA LEU A 93 37.37 -26.03 -8.19
C LEU A 93 36.92 -26.35 -6.76
N LEU A 94 36.26 -25.39 -6.11
CA LEU A 94 35.57 -25.63 -4.86
C LEU A 94 34.10 -25.92 -5.19
N ASP A 95 33.69 -27.17 -4.97
CA ASP A 95 32.31 -27.63 -5.08
C ASP A 95 31.54 -27.42 -3.76
#